data_AF-A0A520V8F7-F1
#
_entry.id   AF-A0A520V8F7-F1
#
_cell.length_a   1.000
_cell.length_b   1.000
_cell.length_c   1.000
_cell.angle_alpha   90.00
_cell.angle_beta   90.00
_cell.angle_gamma   90.00
#
_symmetry.space_group_name_H-M   'P 1'
#
loop_
_entity.id
_entity.type
_entity.pdbx_description
1 polymer ?
#
loop_
_entity_poly.entity_id
_entity_poly.type
_entity_poly.pdbx_seq_one_letter_code
_entity_poly.pdbx_strand_id
1 'polypeptide(L)'
;MNKFVDFFSFIIAEFKDEASNILEIPQDTFRHLTNLKADSISLLVEEGDRALLFYIRDEECVVLGSILNKSSRKFKQLLILSIDPINENILDNTGNILEKKALKESLKNWLIKDIA
;
A
#
# COMPACT_ATOMS: atom_id res chain seq x y z
N MET A 1 -6.85 10.33 -15.18
CA MET A 1 -5.50 10.41 -14.58
C MET A 1 -5.59 9.73 -13.22
N ASN A 2 -4.68 8.82 -12.88
CA ASN A 2 -4.76 8.10 -11.61
C ASN A 2 -4.33 9.04 -10.46
N LYS A 3 -5.27 9.35 -9.57
CA LYS A 3 -5.06 10.31 -8.46
C LYS A 3 -3.98 9.84 -7.46
N PHE A 4 -3.69 8.55 -7.42
CA PHE A 4 -2.71 7.97 -6.50
C PHE A 4 -1.29 7.82 -7.08
N VAL A 5 -1.01 8.32 -8.29
CA VAL A 5 0.35 8.27 -8.88
C VAL A 5 1.36 8.96 -7.97
N ASP A 6 1.02 10.13 -7.45
CA ASP A 6 1.89 10.89 -6.55
C ASP A 6 2.05 10.20 -5.19
N PHE A 7 0.99 9.53 -4.73
CA PHE A 7 1.05 8.73 -3.51
C PHE A 7 1.97 7.52 -3.68
N PHE A 8 1.90 6.80 -4.80
CA PHE A 8 2.78 5.64 -5.05
C PHE A 8 4.23 6.09 -5.20
N SER A 9 4.46 7.22 -5.89
CA SER A 9 5.79 7.82 -6.01
C SER A 9 6.36 8.21 -4.64
N PHE A 10 5.53 8.76 -3.76
CA PHE A 10 5.88 9.03 -2.37
C PHE A 10 6.23 7.74 -1.61
N ILE A 11 5.40 6.70 -1.67
CA ILE A 11 5.72 5.41 -1.00
C ILE A 11 7.03 4.83 -1.53
N ILE A 12 7.24 4.82 -2.85
CA ILE A 12 8.49 4.31 -3.43
C ILE A 12 9.70 5.07 -2.88
N ALA A 13 9.65 6.40 -2.88
CA ALA A 13 10.75 7.23 -2.36
C ALA A 13 11.02 6.95 -0.87
N GLU A 14 9.97 6.89 -0.05
CA GLU A 14 10.09 6.74 1.41
C GLU A 14 10.56 5.37 1.89
N PHE A 15 10.38 4.32 1.08
CA PHE A 15 10.76 2.94 1.43
C PHE A 15 12.02 2.46 0.70
N LYS A 16 12.43 3.12 -0.39
CA LYS A 16 13.62 2.73 -1.17
C LYS A 16 14.93 2.90 -0.41
N ASP A 17 15.01 3.89 0.48
CA ASP A 17 16.23 4.21 1.22
C ASP A 17 16.47 3.29 2.43
N GLU A 18 15.54 2.39 2.76
CA GLU A 18 15.49 1.69 4.05
C GLU A 18 15.52 0.16 3.92
N ALA A 19 16.17 -0.39 2.90
CA ALA A 19 16.34 -1.85 2.68
C ALA A 19 15.03 -2.65 2.47
N SER A 20 13.91 -1.97 2.21
CA SER A 20 12.68 -2.62 1.76
C SER A 20 12.81 -3.07 0.30
N ASN A 21 12.30 -4.27 0.00
CA ASN A 21 12.14 -4.72 -1.38
C ASN A 21 10.84 -4.15 -1.94
N ILE A 22 10.94 -3.38 -3.02
CA ILE A 22 9.77 -2.78 -3.68
C ILE A 22 9.58 -3.43 -5.05
N LEU A 23 8.39 -3.94 -5.30
CA LEU A 23 7.99 -4.54 -6.57
C LEU A 23 6.75 -3.83 -7.11
N GLU A 24 6.88 -3.26 -8.29
CA GLU A 24 5.75 -2.75 -9.07
C GLU A 24 5.15 -3.91 -9.89
N ILE A 25 3.85 -4.12 -9.74
CA ILE A 25 3.11 -5.24 -10.36
C ILE A 25 2.13 -4.67 -11.39
N PRO A 26 2.33 -4.94 -12.69
CA PRO A 26 1.38 -4.54 -13.73
C PRO A 26 -0.03 -5.07 -13.47
N GLN A 27 -1.04 -4.33 -13.92
CA GLN A 27 -2.47 -4.61 -13.69
C GLN A 27 -2.87 -6.05 -14.07
N ASP A 28 -2.51 -6.49 -15.27
CA ASP A 28 -2.88 -7.82 -15.77
C ASP A 28 -2.19 -8.92 -14.96
N THR A 29 -0.91 -8.73 -14.62
CA THR A 29 -0.16 -9.64 -13.75
C THR A 29 -0.80 -9.74 -12.37
N PHE A 30 -1.16 -8.59 -11.78
CA PHE A 30 -1.83 -8.56 -10.48
C PHE A 30 -3.16 -9.31 -10.50
N ARG A 31 -3.98 -9.07 -11.53
CA ARG A 31 -5.25 -9.77 -11.73
C ARG A 31 -5.05 -11.26 -11.90
N HIS A 32 -4.07 -11.69 -12.69
CA HIS A 32 -3.79 -13.12 -12.87
C HIS A 32 -3.33 -13.81 -11.58
N LEU A 33 -2.54 -13.13 -10.75
CA LEU A 33 -1.99 -13.70 -9.52
C LEU A 33 -3.00 -13.73 -8.37
N THR A 34 -3.91 -12.75 -8.30
CA THR A 34 -4.78 -12.56 -7.13
C THR A 34 -6.26 -12.77 -7.42
N ASN A 35 -6.65 -12.81 -8.70
CA ASN A 35 -8.03 -12.71 -9.15
C ASN A 35 -8.76 -11.43 -8.68
N LEU A 36 -8.02 -10.40 -8.23
CA LEU A 36 -8.53 -9.08 -7.89
C LEU A 36 -8.37 -8.15 -9.08
N LYS A 37 -9.33 -7.24 -9.25
CA LYS A 37 -9.22 -6.16 -10.22
C LYS A 37 -8.43 -5.01 -9.59
N ALA A 38 -7.36 -4.58 -10.26
CA ALA A 38 -6.76 -3.28 -10.06
C ALA A 38 -7.05 -2.41 -11.28
N ASP A 39 -7.14 -1.09 -11.10
CA ASP A 39 -7.33 -0.12 -12.20
C ASP A 39 -6.00 0.47 -12.70
N SER A 40 -4.90 0.15 -12.01
CA SER A 40 -3.55 0.59 -12.37
C SER A 40 -2.48 -0.38 -11.85
N ILE A 41 -1.22 0.02 -11.94
CA ILE A 41 -0.11 -0.67 -11.29
C ILE A 41 -0.40 -0.84 -9.79
N SER A 42 0.04 -1.97 -9.24
CA SER A 42 0.00 -2.27 -7.81
C SER A 42 1.43 -2.25 -7.26
N LEU A 43 1.59 -1.93 -5.99
CA LEU A 43 2.90 -1.85 -5.33
C LEU A 43 2.96 -2.89 -4.22
N LEU A 44 4.00 -3.71 -4.21
CA LEU A 44 4.32 -4.61 -3.11
C LEU A 44 5.60 -4.10 -2.44
N VAL A 45 5.53 -3.85 -1.13
CA VAL A 45 6.66 -3.45 -0.31
C VAL A 45 6.89 -4.55 0.73
N GLU A 46 8.05 -5.19 0.70
CA GLU A 46 8.42 -6.26 1.64
C GLU A 46 9.61 -5.83 2.50
N GLU A 47 9.51 -6.12 3.80
CA GLU A 47 10.59 -5.92 4.76
C GLU A 47 10.59 -7.09 5.75
N GLY A 48 11.71 -7.80 5.86
CA GLY A 48 11.82 -8.99 6.71
C GLY A 48 10.78 -10.05 6.38
N ASP A 49 9.94 -10.40 7.36
CA ASP A 49 8.84 -11.35 7.25
C ASP A 49 7.49 -10.68 7.03
N ARG A 50 7.45 -9.42 6.55
CA ARG A 50 6.20 -8.68 6.35
C ARG A 50 6.14 -8.05 4.98
N ALA A 51 4.91 -7.90 4.48
CA ALA A 51 4.64 -7.29 3.19
C ALA A 51 3.39 -6.41 3.24
N LEU A 52 3.48 -5.24 2.64
CA LEU A 52 2.37 -4.36 2.31
C LEU A 52 2.09 -4.44 0.81
N LEU A 53 0.82 -4.61 0.45
CA LEU A 53 0.35 -4.60 -0.92
C LEU A 53 -0.64 -3.45 -1.10
N PHE A 54 -0.31 -2.54 -2.01
CA PHE A 54 -1.12 -1.41 -2.40
C PHE A 54 -1.68 -1.68 -3.79
N TYR A 55 -3.00 -1.54 -3.97
CA TYR A 55 -3.63 -1.60 -5.28
C TYR A 55 -4.81 -0.63 -5.34
N ILE A 56 -5.18 -0.22 -6.54
CA ILE A 56 -6.23 0.77 -6.76
C ILE A 56 -7.46 0.09 -7.34
N ARG A 57 -8.62 0.34 -6.75
CA ARG A 57 -9.91 -0.21 -7.15
C ARG A 57 -10.99 0.86 -7.00
N ASP A 58 -11.67 1.18 -8.10
CA ASP A 58 -12.83 2.08 -8.16
C ASP A 58 -12.56 3.44 -7.49
N GLU A 59 -11.38 4.01 -7.76
CA GLU A 59 -10.84 5.27 -7.18
C GLU A 59 -10.35 5.20 -5.72
N GLU A 60 -10.32 4.03 -5.08
CA GLU A 60 -9.73 3.84 -3.76
C GLU A 60 -8.36 3.17 -3.87
N CYS A 61 -7.43 3.53 -3.00
CA CYS A 61 -6.22 2.73 -2.77
C CYS A 61 -6.45 1.81 -1.58
N VAL A 62 -6.46 0.50 -1.84
CA VAL A 62 -6.55 -0.53 -0.82
C VAL A 62 -5.15 -0.93 -0.39
N VAL A 63 -4.91 -0.91 0.92
CA VAL A 63 -3.65 -1.33 1.52
C VAL A 63 -3.87 -2.62 2.31
N LEU A 64 -3.21 -3.68 1.88
CA LEU A 64 -3.22 -4.98 2.55
C LEU A 64 -1.88 -5.24 3.23
N GLY A 65 -1.90 -5.96 4.34
CA GLY A 65 -0.72 -6.43 5.05
C GLY A 65 -0.70 -7.95 5.17
N SER A 66 0.46 -8.58 4.96
CA SER A 66 0.69 -10.01 5.20
C SER A 66 1.94 -10.26 6.05
N ILE A 67 1.85 -11.17 7.00
CA ILE A 67 3.01 -11.80 7.64
C ILE A 67 3.41 -13.00 6.77
N LEU A 68 4.64 -12.98 6.26
CA LEU A 68 5.25 -13.95 5.37
C LEU A 68 5.80 -15.13 6.20
N ASN A 69 4.94 -16.12 6.49
CA ASN A 69 5.40 -17.40 7.03
C ASN A 69 5.76 -18.38 5.90
N LYS A 70 6.56 -19.40 6.22
CA LYS A 70 7.10 -20.37 5.24
C LYS A 70 6.04 -21.17 4.47
N SER A 71 4.78 -21.18 4.91
CA SER A 71 3.74 -22.08 4.40
C SER A 71 2.58 -21.36 3.69
N SER A 72 2.32 -20.08 3.94
CA SER A 72 1.22 -19.34 3.29
C SER A 72 1.35 -17.83 3.43
N ARG A 73 1.07 -17.09 2.36
CA ARG A 73 0.87 -15.63 2.43
C ARG A 73 -0.62 -15.36 2.63
N LYS A 74 -1.00 -14.72 3.74
CA LYS A 74 -2.38 -14.29 4.01
C LYS A 74 -2.41 -12.79 4.18
N PHE A 75 -2.97 -12.11 3.19
CA PHE A 75 -3.19 -10.68 3.23
C PHE A 75 -4.47 -10.35 4.01
N LYS A 76 -4.37 -9.35 4.89
CA LYS A 76 -5.49 -8.73 5.59
C LYS A 76 -5.56 -7.27 5.18
N GLN A 77 -6.75 -6.73 5.00
CA GLN A 77 -6.92 -5.30 4.76
C GLN A 77 -6.51 -4.51 6.00
N LEU A 78 -5.64 -3.54 5.81
CA LEU A 78 -5.22 -2.60 6.85
C LEU A 78 -5.96 -1.28 6.71
N LEU A 79 -5.95 -0.72 5.49
CA LEU A 79 -6.47 0.61 5.20
C LEU A 79 -7.17 0.61 3.84
N ILE A 80 -8.15 1.49 3.71
CA ILE A 80 -8.67 1.95 2.43
C ILE A 80 -8.47 3.46 2.44
N LEU A 81 -7.84 3.96 1.39
CA LEU A 81 -7.52 5.37 1.21
C LEU A 81 -8.34 5.91 0.05
N SER A 82 -8.82 7.13 0.19
CA SER A 82 -9.40 7.92 -0.91
C SER A 82 -8.68 9.27 -1.01
N ILE A 83 -8.94 10.01 -2.09
CA ILE A 83 -8.38 11.36 -2.27
C ILE A 83 -9.54 12.35 -2.30
N ASP A 84 -9.48 13.35 -1.42
CA ASP A 84 -10.42 14.48 -1.40
C ASP A 84 -10.41 15.17 -2.77
N PRO A 85 -11.55 15.24 -3.48
CA PRO A 85 -11.61 15.85 -4.81
C PRO A 85 -11.39 17.36 -4.82
N ILE A 86 -11.47 18.05 -3.67
CA ILE A 86 -11.33 19.51 -3.58
C ILE A 86 -9.89 19.90 -3.26
N ASN A 87 -9.28 19.24 -2.27
CA ASN A 87 -7.99 19.65 -1.71
C ASN A 87 -6.86 18.63 -1.96
N GLU A 88 -7.15 17.52 -2.66
CA GLU A 88 -6.22 16.43 -2.96
C GLU A 88 -5.57 15.77 -1.72
N ASN A 89 -6.19 15.94 -0.56
CA ASN A 89 -5.76 15.30 0.67
C ASN A 89 -6.07 13.80 0.65
N ILE A 90 -5.20 13.00 1.26
CA ILE A 90 -5.45 11.57 1.48
C ILE A 90 -6.42 11.44 2.65
N LEU A 91 -7.49 10.67 2.45
CA LEU A 91 -8.50 10.38 3.46
C LEU A 91 -8.46 8.89 3.82
N ASP A 92 -8.73 8.56 5.08
CA ASP A 92 -9.01 7.18 5.48
C ASP A 92 -10.45 6.77 5.12
N ASN A 93 -10.81 5.52 5.46
CA ASN A 93 -12.13 4.96 5.20
C ASN A 93 -13.25 5.56 6.08
N THR A 94 -12.91 6.43 7.02
CA THR A 94 -13.84 7.20 7.86
C THR A 94 -13.98 8.66 7.39
N GLY A 95 -13.24 9.05 6.34
CA GLY A 95 -13.24 10.40 5.79
C GLY A 95 -12.33 11.38 6.51
N ASN A 96 -11.47 10.91 7.43
CA ASN A 96 -10.51 11.76 8.12
C ASN A 96 -9.27 11.99 7.27
N ILE A 97 -8.73 13.22 7.30
CA ILE A 97 -7.49 13.56 6.61
C ILE A 97 -6.32 12.83 7.28
N LEU A 98 -5.55 12.12 6.48
CA LEU A 98 -4.30 11.49 6.88
C LEU A 98 -3.11 12.33 6.43
N GLU A 99 -2.34 12.81 7.38
CA GLU A 99 -1.04 13.41 7.09
C GLU A 99 -0.08 12.36 6.52
N LYS A 100 0.57 12.67 5.39
CA LYS A 100 1.50 11.74 4.71
C LYS A 100 2.59 11.18 5.63
N LYS A 101 3.10 12.02 6.54
CA LYS A 101 4.12 11.61 7.52
C LYS A 101 3.58 10.59 8.53
N ALA A 102 2.40 10.82 9.10
CA ALA A 102 1.76 9.90 10.05
C ALA A 102 1.38 8.57 9.36
N LEU A 103 0.92 8.64 8.11
CA LEU A 103 0.63 7.45 7.29
C LEU A 103 1.90 6.64 7.04
N LYS A 104 3.00 7.28 6.61
CA LYS A 104 4.31 6.65 6.46
C LYS A 104 4.74 5.94 7.74
N GLU A 105 4.74 6.64 8.87
CA GLU A 105 5.15 6.07 10.16
C GLU A 105 4.28 4.87 10.55
N SER A 106 2.97 4.93 10.32
CA SER A 106 2.05 3.83 10.60
C SER A 106 2.33 2.59 9.72
N LEU A 107 2.56 2.78 8.43
CA LEU A 107 2.88 1.71 7.49
C LEU A 107 4.25 1.08 7.81
N LYS A 108 5.24 1.91 8.18
CA LYS A 108 6.56 1.43 8.64
C LYS A 108 6.47 0.65 9.93
N ASN A 109 5.77 1.18 10.92
CA ASN A 109 5.55 0.49 12.18
C ASN A 109 4.86 -0.86 11.96
N TRP A 110 4.03 -0.99 10.92
CA TRP A 110 3.44 -2.27 10.55
C TRP A 110 4.47 -3.25 9.94
N LEU A 111 5.31 -2.78 9.01
CA LEU A 111 6.35 -3.57 8.33
C LEU A 111 7.46 -4.02 9.28
N ILE A 112 7.84 -3.17 10.23
CA ILE A 112 9.00 -3.40 11.11
C ILE A 112 8.58 -4.08 12.42
N LYS A 113 7.29 -4.25 12.72
CA LYS A 113 6.83 -4.57 14.09
C LYS A 113 7.43 -5.87 14.67
N ASP A 114 8.56 -5.71 15.34
CA ASP A 114 9.06 -6.40 16.53
C ASP A 114 10.21 -5.58 17.13
N ILE A 115 9.88 -4.63 18.03
CA ILE A 115 10.75 -4.23 19.15
C ILE A 115 9.88 -4.00 20.40
N ALA A 116 9.54 -5.10 21.07
CA ALA A 116 9.48 -5.33 22.53
C ALA A 116 8.58 -6.53 22.83
#